data_AF-A0A821IR66-F1
#
_entry.id   AF-A0A821IR66-F1
#
_cell.length_a   1.000
_cell.length_b   1.000
_cell.length_c   1.000
_cell.angle_alpha   90.00
_cell.angle_beta   90.00
_cell.angle_gamma   90.00
#
_symmetry.space_group_name_H-M   'P 1'
#
loop_
_entity.id
_entity.type
_entity.pdbx_description
1 polymer ?
#
loop_
_entity_poly.entity_id
_entity_poly.type
_entity_poly.pdbx_seq_one_letter_code
_entity_poly.pdbx_strand_id
1 'polypeptide(L)' 'MSGLDNVKRVIVVLSGKGGVGKSTVAAQLALSLYSSGLRVGLLDVDLCGPSIPRMFGVDKNTKSNVVYETAE' A
#
# COMPACT_ATOMS: atom_id res chain seq x y z
N MET A 1 -7.13 14.63 16.80
CA MET A 1 -6.60 13.25 16.77
C MET A 1 -6.39 12.91 15.32
N SER A 2 -5.24 13.29 14.75
CA SER A 2 -4.94 13.10 13.35
C SER A 2 -4.04 11.87 13.22
N GLY A 3 -4.58 10.78 12.66
CA GLY A 3 -3.88 9.50 12.54
C GLY A 3 -2.57 9.53 11.73
N LEU A 4 -2.26 10.65 11.09
CA LEU A 4 -1.11 10.85 10.22
C LEU A 4 -0.03 11.78 10.81
N ASP A 5 -0.16 12.24 12.06
CA ASP A 5 0.77 13.20 12.68
C ASP A 5 2.24 12.73 12.67
N ASN A 6 2.46 11.41 12.67
CA ASN A 6 3.79 10.79 12.64
C ASN A 6 4.28 10.39 11.23
N VAL A 7 3.48 10.68 10.18
CA VAL A 7 3.79 10.32 8.79
C VAL A 7 4.48 11.49 8.11
N LYS A 8 5.79 11.34 7.85
CA LYS A 8 6.63 12.41 7.26
C LYS A 8 6.24 12.78 5.83
N ARG A 9 5.75 11.82 5.05
CA ARG A 9 5.37 11.99 3.63
C ARG A 9 4.20 11.08 3.28
N VAL A 10 3.25 11.63 2.52
CA VAL A 10 2.12 10.89 1.95
C VAL A 10 2.24 10.94 0.43
N ILE A 11 2.18 9.79 -0.22
CA ILE A 11 2.24 9.65 -1.68
C ILE A 11 0.91 9.04 -2.12
N VAL A 12 0.20 9.72 -3.03
CA VAL A 12 -1.07 9.24 -3.59
C VAL A 12 -0.81 8.71 -4.99
N VAL A 13 -1.19 7.46 -5.23
CA VAL A 13 -1.09 6.81 -6.55
C VAL A 13 -2.49 6.73 -7.16
N LEU A 14 -2.69 7.37 -8.32
CA LEU A 14 -3.98 7.46 -9.00
C LEU A 14 -3.90 6.92 -10.44
N SER A 15 -5.04 6.53 -11.01
CA SER A 15 -5.17 6.11 -12.40
C SER A 15 -6.50 6.56 -13.00
N GLY A 16 -6.49 7.00 -14.25
CA GLY A 16 -7.71 7.43 -14.95
C GLY A 16 -8.57 6.30 -15.52
N LYS A 17 -8.07 5.05 -15.53
CA LYS A 17 -8.77 3.87 -16.05
C LYS A 17 -8.38 2.61 -15.26
N GLY A 18 -9.26 1.62 -15.22
CA GLY A 18 -8.98 0.30 -14.63
C GLY A 18 -7.95 -0.50 -15.44
N GLY A 19 -7.21 -1.38 -14.78
CA GLY A 19 -6.28 -2.31 -15.44
C GLY A 19 -4.92 -1.73 -15.86
N VAL A 20 -4.63 -0.45 -15.59
CA VAL A 20 -3.35 0.19 -15.95
C VAL A 20 -2.17 -0.18 -15.04
N GLY A 21 -2.40 -1.02 -14.03
CA GLY A 21 -1.36 -1.46 -13.09
C GLY A 21 -1.11 -0.53 -11.90
N LYS A 22 -2.08 0.34 -11.54
CA LYS A 22 -1.98 1.25 -10.38
C LYS A 22 -1.52 0.54 -9.10
N SER A 23 -2.19 -0.57 -8.74
CA SER A 23 -1.87 -1.33 -7.52
C SER A 23 -0.49 -1.99 -7.59
N THR A 24 -0.06 -2.43 -8.78
CA THR A 24 1.30 -2.94 -9.01
C THR A 24 2.36 -1.87 -8.76
N VAL A 25 2.15 -0.66 -9.30
CA VAL A 25 3.07 0.46 -9.09
C VAL A 25 3.11 0.86 -7.62
N ALA A 26 1.95 0.95 -6.95
CA ALA A 26 1.88 1.28 -5.53
C ALA A 26 2.61 0.25 -4.65
N ALA A 27 2.41 -1.05 -4.91
CA ALA A 27 3.06 -2.14 -4.19
C ALA A 27 4.59 -2.14 -4.38
N GLN A 28 5.06 -1.99 -5.62
CA GLN A 28 6.49 -1.95 -5.90
C GLN A 28 7.15 -0.70 -5.33
N LEU A 29 6.50 0.46 -5.41
CA LEU A 29 7.00 1.70 -4.80
C LEU A 29 7.17 1.53 -3.29
N ALA A 30 6.16 0.97 -2.61
CA ALA A 30 6.24 0.71 -1.18
C ALA A 30 7.39 -0.24 -0.84
N LEU A 31 7.56 -1.31 -1.61
CA LEU A 31 8.64 -2.27 -1.43
C LEU A 31 10.02 -1.62 -1.63
N SER A 32 10.21 -0.81 -2.67
CA SER A 32 11.48 -0.12 -2.93
C SER A 32 11.84 0.88 -1.82
N LEU A 33 10.86 1.64 -1.31
CA LEU A 33 11.06 2.54 -0.18
C LEU A 33 11.41 1.78 1.10
N TYR A 34 10.73 0.66 1.34
CA TYR A 34 11.03 -0.22 2.48
C TYR A 34 12.44 -0.83 2.36
N SER A 35 12.81 -1.35 1.20
CA SER A 35 14.17 -1.86 0.92
C SER A 35 15.26 -0.80 1.07
N SER A 36 14.90 0.49 0.99
CA SER A 36 15.80 1.61 1.26
C SER A 36 15.90 1.97 2.75
N GLY A 37 15.35 1.15 3.65
CA GLY A 37 15.40 1.33 5.11
C GLY A 37 14.34 2.27 5.68
N LEU A 38 13.32 2.65 4.90
CA LEU A 38 12.25 3.52 5.37
C LEU A 38 11.11 2.72 6.02
N ARG A 39 10.45 3.33 7.00
CA ARG A 39 9.15 2.84 7.49
C ARG A 39 8.08 3.24 6.49
N VAL A 40 7.38 2.25 5.94
CA VAL A 40 6.37 2.45 4.89
C VAL A 40 5.07 1.80 5.31
N GLY A 41 3.99 2.56 5.20
CA GLY A 41 2.61 2.03 5.23
C GLY A 41 2.03 2.10 3.83
N LEU A 42 1.26 1.09 3.45
CA LEU A 42 0.57 1.01 2.17
C LEU A 42 -0.93 0.85 2.41
N LEU A 43 -1.67 1.94 2.23
CA LEU A 43 -3.11 1.97 2.37
C LEU A 43 -3.76 1.75 0.99
N ASP A 44 -4.53 0.68 0.87
CA ASP A 44 -5.36 0.40 -0.29
C ASP A 44 -6.78 0.91 -0.05
N VAL A 45 -7.26 1.79 -0.91
CA VAL A 45 -8.64 2.32 -0.90
C VAL A 45 -9.40 1.90 -2.17
N ASP A 46 -8.85 0.96 -2.94
CA ASP A 46 -9.39 0.57 -4.24
C ASP A 46 -10.40 -0.59 -4.10
N LEU A 47 -11.68 -0.31 -4.36
CA LEU A 47 -12.79 -1.28 -4.18
C LEU A 47 -12.82 -2.41 -5.22
N CYS A 48 -12.20 -2.23 -6.39
CA CYS A 48 -12.44 -3.08 -7.58
C CYS A 48 -11.20 -3.80 -8.12
N GLY A 49 -10.04 -3.72 -7.45
CA GLY A 49 -8.79 -4.36 -7.85
C GLY A 49 -8.48 -5.66 -7.08
N PRO A 50 -7.50 -6.48 -7.51
CA PRO A 50 -6.96 -7.53 -6.64
C PRO A 50 -6.36 -6.85 -5.40
N SER A 51 -6.81 -7.29 -4.22
CA SER A 51 -6.41 -6.66 -2.97
C SER A 51 -4.88 -6.70 -2.80
N ILE A 52 -4.29 -5.61 -2.30
CA ILE A 52 -2.86 -5.54 -1.96
C ILE A 52 -2.38 -6.77 -1.13
N PRO A 53 -3.13 -7.28 -0.14
CA PRO A 53 -2.80 -8.54 0.55
C PRO A 53 -2.57 -9.73 -0.40
N ARG A 54 -3.41 -9.87 -1.45
CA ARG A 54 -3.25 -10.91 -2.47
C ARG A 54 -1.96 -10.72 -3.29
N MET A 55 -1.55 -9.48 -3.56
CA MET A 55 -0.31 -9.19 -4.29
C MET A 55 0.94 -9.53 -3.48
N PHE A 56 0.89 -9.37 -2.16
CA PHE A 56 1.99 -9.69 -1.26
C PHE A 56 1.96 -11.15 -0.76
N GLY A 57 0.96 -11.94 -1.16
CA GLY A 57 0.80 -13.33 -0.70
C GLY A 57 0.61 -13.44 0.81
N VAL A 58 0.06 -12.40 1.45
CA VAL A 58 -0.11 -12.27 2.89
C VAL A 58 -1.59 -12.40 3.24
N ASP A 59 -1.91 -13.39 4.06
CA ASP A 59 -3.22 -13.49 4.70
C ASP A 59 -3.31 -12.54 5.91
N LYS A 60 -4.53 -12.31 6.42
CA LYS A 60 -4.81 -11.40 7.56
C LYS A 60 -3.94 -11.63 8.81
N ASN A 61 -3.24 -12.77 8.90
CA ASN A 61 -2.36 -13.14 10.01
C ASN A 61 -0.85 -13.01 9.75
N THR A 62 -0.42 -12.57 8.56
CA THR A 62 1.02 -12.48 8.26
C THR A 62 1.62 -11.18 8.79
N LYS A 63 2.51 -11.30 9.78
CA LYS A 63 3.32 -10.17 10.26
C LYS A 63 4.35 -9.79 9.19
N SER A 64 4.14 -8.63 8.60
CA SER A 64 5.06 -8.00 7.66
C SER A 64 5.51 -6.66 8.25
N ASN A 65 6.74 -6.26 7.96
CA ASN A 65 7.25 -4.96 8.39
C ASN A 65 6.69 -3.80 7.53
N VAL A 66 5.95 -4.12 6.47
CA VAL A 66 5.14 -3.19 5.69
C VAL A 66 3.71 -3.36 6.17
N VAL A 67 3.17 -2.36 6.85
CA VAL A 67 1.76 -2.41 7.28
C VAL A 67 0.90 -2.10 6.07
N TYR A 68 0.05 -3.04 5.69
CA TYR A 68 -0.98 -2.84 4.69
C TYR A 68 -2.34 -2.74 5.37
N GLU A 69 -3.15 -1.81 4.93
CA GLU A 69 -4.53 -1.68 5.38
C GLU A 69 -5.41 -1.52 4.16
N THR A 70 -6.53 -2.24 4.14
CA THR A 70 -7.58 -2.06 3.15
C THR A 70 -8.69 -1.31 3.85
N ALA A 71 -9.01 -0.10 3.37
CA ALA A 71 -10.22 0.57 3.81
C ALA A 71 -11.39 -0.12 3.10
N GLU A 72 -12.24 -0.81 3.86
CA GLU A 72 -13.59 -1.17 3.42
C GLU A 72 -14.51 0.07 3.41
#